data_AF-A0A5N6EVX3-F1
#
_entry.id   AF-A0A5N6EVX3-F1
#
_cell.length_a   1.000
_cell.length_b   1.000
_cell.length_c   1.000
_cell.angle_alpha   90.00
_cell.angle_beta   90.00
_cell.angle_gamma   90.00
#
_symmetry.space_group_name_H-M   'P 1'
#
loop_
_entity.id
_entity.type
_entity.pdbx_description
1 polymer ?
#
loop_
_entity_poly.entity_id
_entity_poly.type
_entity_poly.pdbx_seq_one_letter_code
_entity_poly.pdbx_strand_id
1 'polypeptide(L)'
;MKRVHAVDGPVSQTRRACSNCRSLKSRCEGGPPCHDCVRRKIPCFPSVFGRTNRHDSRGSLTERPHLPSQGSSPSAGSWKKQCFVDLYFEKFHPYWPFIHRGSFNGFNETPLLAQSVMVIGLWLSGERSAQSAALDLHKTLGLAIQQQKEVWDASGVEGACSDCSWPIPTYQAILLHIIFALLHRGGGSMGLDLKPSLPSSDSELLDSLIGSCQRLGMFYYPNMLARYQSDDLASYVWVSIEEVKRFDLALYKFHSMLSRAGTRDSAVGSYSVTTVDGALTAADLRFPMPTNDALWHAVGKDQWLSATTKGVYRCSLNDAMEDQWISNSAELIGFLV
;
A
#
# COMPACT_ATOMS: atom_id res chain seq x y z
N MET A 1 76.59 6.66 -7.76
CA MET A 1 75.38 6.07 -7.14
C MET A 1 74.19 6.30 -8.08
N LYS A 2 73.60 5.22 -8.60
CA LYS A 2 72.37 5.24 -9.42
C LYS A 2 71.13 5.09 -8.51
N ARG A 3 70.07 5.86 -8.77
CA ARG A 3 68.64 5.56 -8.47
C ARG A 3 67.83 6.32 -9.55
N VAL A 4 67.34 5.70 -10.62
CA VAL A 4 66.12 4.84 -10.80
C VAL A 4 64.81 5.64 -10.62
N HIS A 5 64.04 5.66 -11.72
CA HIS A 5 62.73 6.30 -11.93
C HIS A 5 61.54 5.59 -11.26
N ALA A 6 60.40 6.32 -11.26
CA ALA A 6 58.98 5.91 -11.25
C ALA A 6 58.22 6.42 -10.00
N VAL A 7 56.96 6.87 -10.04
CA VAL A 7 55.82 6.47 -10.87
C VAL A 7 54.85 7.66 -11.08
N ASP A 8 54.21 7.63 -12.24
CA ASP A 8 53.09 8.42 -12.75
C ASP A 8 52.10 9.02 -11.73
N GLY A 9 51.83 10.31 -11.90
CA GLY A 9 50.61 10.92 -11.37
C GLY A 9 49.38 10.34 -12.08
N PRO A 10 48.24 10.14 -11.39
CA PRO A 10 47.06 9.57 -12.02
C PRO A 10 46.52 10.53 -13.08
N VAL A 11 46.58 10.02 -14.30
CA VAL A 11 46.00 10.52 -15.54
C VAL A 11 44.63 11.15 -15.32
N SER A 12 44.48 12.34 -15.89
CA SER A 12 43.27 13.17 -15.97
C SER A 12 42.02 12.37 -16.36
N GLN A 13 41.25 11.94 -15.36
CA GLN A 13 39.87 11.50 -15.58
C GLN A 13 39.08 12.66 -16.18
N THR A 14 38.63 12.48 -17.42
CA THR A 14 37.68 13.34 -18.12
C THR A 14 36.62 13.87 -17.15
N ARG A 15 36.68 15.17 -16.82
CA ARG A 15 35.83 15.80 -15.80
C ARG A 15 34.37 15.77 -16.24
N ARG A 16 33.64 14.71 -15.89
CA ARG A 16 32.19 14.65 -16.10
C ARG A 16 31.50 15.54 -15.09
N ALA A 17 30.52 16.31 -15.56
CA ALA A 17 29.66 17.08 -14.68
C ALA A 17 28.90 16.16 -13.71
N CYS A 18 28.73 16.60 -12.46
CA CYS A 18 27.87 15.91 -11.49
C CYS A 18 26.40 15.92 -11.96
N SER A 19 25.57 15.05 -11.39
CA SER A 19 24.18 14.90 -11.81
C SER A 19 23.39 16.22 -11.72
N ASN A 20 23.68 17.05 -10.72
CA ASN A 20 23.01 18.34 -10.53
C ASN A 20 23.48 19.43 -11.50
N CYS A 21 24.79 19.60 -11.73
CA CYS A 21 25.26 20.52 -12.77
C CYS A 21 24.80 20.08 -14.17
N ARG A 22 24.69 18.78 -14.41
CA ARG A 22 24.16 18.23 -15.67
C ARG A 22 22.67 18.54 -15.84
N SER A 23 21.85 18.33 -14.81
CA SER A 23 20.40 18.61 -14.88
C SER A 23 20.13 20.11 -15.02
N LEU A 24 20.92 20.95 -14.34
CA LEU A 24 20.83 22.41 -14.40
C LEU A 24 21.53 23.04 -15.61
N LYS A 25 22.18 22.22 -16.46
CA LYS A 25 23.04 22.67 -17.57
C LYS A 25 24.06 23.75 -17.15
N SER A 26 24.56 23.67 -15.90
CA SER A 26 25.57 24.59 -15.37
C SER A 26 26.99 24.02 -15.50
N ARG A 27 28.00 24.89 -15.48
CA ARG A 27 29.41 24.46 -15.55
C ARG A 27 29.78 23.70 -14.29
N CYS A 28 30.27 22.47 -14.45
CA CYS A 28 30.77 21.65 -13.35
C CYS A 28 32.30 21.61 -13.40
N GLU A 29 32.93 22.04 -12.31
CA GLU A 29 34.39 22.06 -12.21
C GLU A 29 34.99 20.68 -11.91
N GLY A 30 34.15 19.70 -11.55
CA GLY A 30 34.56 18.33 -11.20
C GLY A 30 35.06 18.22 -9.75
N GLY A 31 35.21 16.98 -9.26
CA GLY A 31 35.53 16.68 -7.86
C GLY A 31 34.28 16.68 -6.98
N PRO A 32 33.86 15.56 -6.38
CA PRO A 32 32.75 15.54 -5.42
C PRO A 32 33.23 15.97 -4.02
N PRO A 33 32.63 16.99 -3.38
CA PRO A 33 31.56 17.86 -3.89
C PRO A 33 32.09 19.00 -4.78
N CYS A 34 31.38 19.32 -5.88
CA CYS A 34 31.82 20.38 -6.79
C CYS A 34 31.41 21.77 -6.27
N HIS A 35 32.20 22.79 -6.61
CA HIS A 35 32.03 24.16 -6.09
C HIS A 35 30.64 24.76 -6.39
N ASP A 36 30.05 24.46 -7.56
CA ASP A 36 28.72 24.98 -7.92
C ASP A 36 27.60 24.39 -7.06
N CYS A 37 27.69 23.10 -6.70
CA CYS A 37 26.75 22.46 -5.78
C CYS A 37 26.89 23.00 -4.34
N VAL A 38 28.13 23.22 -3.88
CA VAL A 38 28.40 23.80 -2.55
C VAL A 38 27.82 25.21 -2.46
N ARG A 39 28.08 26.06 -3.45
CA ARG A 39 27.55 27.43 -3.51
C ARG A 39 26.03 27.48 -3.46
N ARG A 40 25.38 26.55 -4.16
CA ARG A 40 23.91 26.44 -4.24
C ARG A 40 23.28 25.69 -3.06
N LYS A 41 24.10 25.19 -2.12
CA LYS A 41 23.66 24.36 -0.98
C LYS A 41 22.81 23.16 -1.41
N ILE A 42 23.16 22.52 -2.53
CA ILE A 42 22.50 21.30 -3.03
C ILE A 42 23.47 20.10 -2.97
N PRO A 43 22.97 18.87 -2.75
CA PRO A 43 23.81 17.67 -2.75
C PRO A 43 24.55 17.47 -4.08
N CYS A 44 25.79 16.96 -4.03
CA CYS A 44 26.61 16.72 -5.22
C CYS A 44 26.78 15.22 -5.45
N PHE A 45 26.12 14.68 -6.48
CA PHE A 45 26.21 13.26 -6.82
C PHE A 45 27.09 13.02 -8.06
N PRO A 46 28.05 12.08 -8.01
CA PRO A 46 28.80 11.66 -9.20
C PRO A 46 27.86 11.12 -10.27
N SER A 47 28.13 11.44 -11.54
CA SER A 47 27.38 10.88 -12.67
C SER A 47 27.76 9.40 -12.88
N VAL A 48 27.06 8.49 -12.21
CA VAL A 48 27.25 7.03 -12.36
C VAL A 48 26.43 6.54 -13.56
N PHE A 49 26.97 6.69 -14.77
CA PHE A 49 26.53 5.88 -15.91
C PHE A 49 27.76 5.43 -16.71
N GLY A 50 27.98 4.11 -16.62
CA GLY A 50 28.99 3.36 -17.36
C GLY A 50 28.78 3.44 -18.86
N ARG A 51 29.89 3.27 -19.57
CA ARG A 51 30.00 3.18 -21.03
C ARG A 51 28.98 2.18 -21.58
N THR A 52 28.03 2.65 -22.38
CA THR A 52 27.44 1.84 -23.45
C THR A 52 27.79 2.53 -24.76
N ASN A 53 28.66 1.86 -25.53
CA ASN A 53 28.96 2.19 -26.92
C ASN A 53 27.66 2.14 -27.72
N ARG A 54 27.20 3.27 -28.25
CA ARG A 54 26.39 3.29 -29.47
C ARG A 54 26.88 4.38 -30.40
N HIS A 55 27.25 3.91 -31.58
CA HIS A 55 27.76 4.64 -32.72
C HIS A 55 26.85 5.78 -33.18
N ASP A 56 27.54 6.78 -33.72
CA ASP A 56 27.10 7.90 -34.54
C ASP A 56 25.77 7.76 -35.30
N SER A 57 24.96 8.82 -35.25
CA SER A 57 24.39 9.40 -36.47
C SER A 57 24.07 10.88 -36.25
N ARG A 58 24.37 11.65 -37.28
CA ARG A 58 24.66 13.08 -37.32
C ARG A 58 23.55 13.80 -38.10
N GLY A 59 23.21 15.03 -37.68
CA GLY A 59 22.35 15.99 -38.42
C GLY A 59 21.01 16.24 -37.74
N SER A 60 20.42 17.43 -37.73
CA SER A 60 20.76 18.73 -38.32
C SER A 60 19.95 19.80 -37.57
N LEU A 61 20.46 21.03 -37.56
CA LEU A 61 19.90 22.23 -36.93
C LEU A 61 18.57 22.65 -37.57
N THR A 62 17.61 23.11 -36.76
CA THR A 62 16.66 24.17 -37.15
C THR A 62 16.10 24.85 -35.91
N GLU A 63 16.12 26.17 -35.93
CA GLU A 63 15.78 27.11 -34.85
C GLU A 63 14.27 27.39 -34.70
N ARG A 64 13.95 27.97 -33.52
CA ARG A 64 12.81 28.85 -33.11
C ARG A 64 11.54 28.20 -32.52
N PRO A 65 10.76 28.95 -31.70
CA PRO A 65 11.12 29.93 -30.66
C PRO A 65 10.41 29.69 -29.31
N HIS A 66 10.84 30.43 -28.29
CA HIS A 66 10.38 30.39 -26.88
C HIS A 66 8.90 30.72 -26.65
N LEU A 67 8.22 29.94 -25.79
CA LEU A 67 7.10 30.37 -24.92
C LEU A 67 7.12 29.55 -23.60
N PRO A 68 6.42 30.00 -22.53
CA PRO A 68 6.90 29.93 -21.15
C PRO A 68 6.64 28.62 -20.41
N SER A 69 7.48 28.41 -19.41
CA SER A 69 7.46 27.39 -18.37
C SER A 69 6.07 27.09 -17.80
N GLN A 70 5.52 25.90 -18.08
CA GLN A 70 4.49 25.26 -17.26
C GLN A 70 4.71 23.75 -17.22
N GLY A 71 4.70 23.20 -15.99
CA GLY A 71 4.50 21.79 -15.68
C GLY A 71 5.63 20.86 -16.06
N SER A 72 6.33 20.33 -15.05
CA SER A 72 7.04 19.05 -15.17
C SER A 72 6.04 17.97 -15.61
N SER A 73 5.92 17.76 -16.91
CA SER A 73 5.04 16.74 -17.48
C SER A 73 5.52 15.36 -17.01
N PRO A 74 4.63 14.52 -16.44
CA PRO A 74 4.99 13.17 -16.03
C PRO A 74 5.56 12.41 -17.24
N SER A 75 6.68 11.71 -17.06
CA SER A 75 7.23 10.85 -18.10
C SER A 75 6.17 9.86 -18.58
N ALA A 76 6.29 9.36 -19.81
CA ALA A 76 5.28 8.47 -20.39
C ALA A 76 5.00 7.18 -19.57
N GLY A 77 5.90 6.81 -18.65
CA GLY A 77 5.70 5.70 -17.71
C GLY A 77 4.93 6.09 -16.44
N SER A 78 4.93 7.37 -16.05
CA SER A 78 4.29 7.87 -14.84
C SER A 78 2.76 7.95 -14.98
N TRP A 79 2.26 8.44 -16.13
CA TRP A 79 0.81 8.51 -16.38
C TRP A 79 0.15 7.13 -16.50
N LYS A 80 0.87 6.14 -17.03
CA LYS A 80 0.38 4.75 -17.08
C LYS A 80 0.21 4.17 -15.68
N LYS A 81 1.13 4.44 -14.76
CA LYS A 81 1.01 4.01 -13.35
C LYS A 81 -0.18 4.66 -12.66
N GLN A 82 -0.37 5.97 -12.87
CA GLN A 82 -1.50 6.69 -12.28
C GLN A 82 -2.85 6.17 -12.79
N CYS A 83 -2.97 5.86 -14.09
CA CYS A 83 -4.19 5.28 -14.66
C CYS A 83 -4.63 3.98 -13.97
N PHE A 84 -3.69 3.09 -13.61
CA PHE A 84 -4.04 1.86 -12.89
C PHE A 84 -4.46 2.12 -11.44
N VAL A 85 -3.83 3.09 -10.77
CA VAL A 85 -4.28 3.54 -9.44
C VAL A 85 -5.70 4.11 -9.51
N ASP A 86 -6.00 4.92 -10.53
CA ASP A 86 -7.32 5.50 -10.72
C ASP A 86 -8.37 4.39 -10.95
N LEU A 87 -8.04 3.37 -11.77
CA LEU A 87 -8.90 2.20 -11.98
C LEU A 87 -9.18 1.42 -10.69
N TYR A 88 -8.21 1.30 -9.77
CA TYR A 88 -8.44 0.71 -8.45
C TYR A 88 -9.50 1.50 -7.67
N PHE A 89 -9.35 2.83 -7.57
CA PHE A 89 -10.28 3.67 -6.82
C PHE A 89 -11.66 3.77 -7.47
N GLU A 90 -11.74 3.63 -8.79
CA GLU A 90 -13.01 3.68 -9.53
C GLU A 90 -13.78 2.36 -9.44
N LYS A 91 -13.10 1.21 -9.58
CA LYS A 91 -13.76 -0.09 -9.79
C LYS A 91 -13.71 -1.03 -8.60
N PHE A 92 -12.67 -0.96 -7.76
CA PHE A 92 -12.50 -1.88 -6.62
C PHE A 92 -12.88 -1.23 -5.29
N HIS A 93 -12.35 -0.03 -5.04
CA HIS A 93 -12.52 0.69 -3.78
C HIS A 93 -13.99 0.88 -3.33
N PRO A 94 -14.98 1.12 -4.22
CA PRO A 94 -16.39 1.22 -3.79
C PRO A 94 -16.95 -0.03 -3.10
N TYR A 95 -16.35 -1.21 -3.34
CA TYR A 95 -16.76 -2.48 -2.72
C TYR A 95 -15.92 -2.88 -1.51
N TRP A 96 -14.68 -2.37 -1.46
CA TRP A 96 -13.66 -2.67 -0.46
C TRP A 96 -12.93 -1.38 -0.03
N PRO A 97 -13.61 -0.48 0.72
CA PRO A 97 -13.14 0.88 0.95
C PRO A 97 -12.10 0.97 2.09
N PHE A 98 -11.16 0.05 2.21
CA PHE A 98 -10.22 0.04 3.34
C PHE A 98 -8.92 0.82 3.13
N ILE A 99 -8.77 1.50 1.98
CA ILE A 99 -7.69 2.46 1.69
C ILE A 99 -8.29 3.86 1.60
N HIS A 100 -7.82 4.82 2.38
CA HIS A 100 -8.34 6.18 2.29
C HIS A 100 -7.92 6.87 0.99
N ARG A 101 -8.90 7.29 0.18
CA ARG A 101 -8.62 7.87 -1.14
C ARG A 101 -7.89 9.21 -1.06
N GLY A 102 -8.23 10.04 -0.07
CA GLY A 102 -7.68 11.38 0.07
C GLY A 102 -6.22 11.43 0.51
N SER A 103 -5.73 10.42 1.25
CA SER A 103 -4.34 10.35 1.74
C SER A 103 -3.44 9.46 0.89
N PHE A 104 -4.00 8.53 0.11
CA PHE A 104 -3.20 7.65 -0.72
C PHE A 104 -2.47 8.44 -1.83
N ASN A 105 -1.15 8.31 -1.85
CA ASN A 105 -0.31 8.88 -2.90
C ASN A 105 0.74 7.85 -3.33
N GLY A 106 0.57 7.26 -4.52
CA GLY A 106 1.46 6.21 -5.02
C GLY A 106 2.95 6.56 -5.14
N PHE A 107 3.34 7.84 -5.02
CA PHE A 107 4.74 8.26 -4.96
C PHE A 107 5.33 8.32 -3.54
N ASN A 108 4.49 8.55 -2.54
CA ASN A 108 4.90 8.69 -1.13
C ASN A 108 4.48 7.51 -0.26
N GLU A 109 3.62 6.64 -0.79
CA GLU A 109 3.15 5.44 -0.12
C GLU A 109 4.24 4.37 -0.02
N THR A 110 4.08 3.41 0.90
CA THR A 110 4.98 2.26 0.95
C THR A 110 4.99 1.52 -0.39
N PRO A 111 6.16 1.06 -0.89
CA PRO A 111 6.23 0.37 -2.18
C PRO A 111 5.30 -0.85 -2.26
N LEU A 112 5.13 -1.58 -1.15
CA LEU A 112 4.28 -2.76 -1.07
C LEU A 112 2.79 -2.41 -1.27
N LEU A 113 2.28 -1.40 -0.55
CA LEU A 113 0.88 -0.98 -0.70
C LEU A 113 0.61 -0.34 -2.06
N ALA A 114 1.50 0.55 -2.52
CA ALA A 114 1.38 1.19 -3.82
C ALA A 114 1.32 0.16 -4.96
N GLN A 115 2.19 -0.85 -4.92
CA GLN A 115 2.23 -1.92 -5.92
C GLN A 115 1.03 -2.86 -5.80
N SER A 116 0.52 -3.13 -4.60
CA SER A 116 -0.69 -3.96 -4.40
C SER A 116 -1.94 -3.29 -4.99
N VAL A 117 -2.09 -1.98 -4.79
CA VAL A 117 -3.11 -1.16 -5.47
C VAL A 117 -2.96 -1.23 -6.99
N MET A 118 -1.71 -1.10 -7.49
CA MET A 118 -1.43 -1.22 -8.93
C MET A 118 -1.77 -2.60 -9.50
N VAL A 119 -1.54 -3.71 -8.77
CA VAL A 119 -1.87 -5.07 -9.23
C VAL A 119 -3.36 -5.18 -9.56
N ILE A 120 -4.22 -4.72 -8.66
CA ILE A 120 -5.67 -4.74 -8.87
C ILE A 120 -6.05 -3.83 -10.04
N GLY A 121 -5.49 -2.62 -10.11
CA GLY A 121 -5.72 -1.68 -11.21
C GLY A 121 -5.32 -2.24 -12.59
N LEU A 122 -4.14 -2.86 -12.68
CA LEU A 122 -3.64 -3.55 -13.87
C LEU A 122 -4.61 -4.65 -14.30
N TRP A 123 -5.12 -5.44 -13.36
CA TRP A 123 -6.06 -6.50 -13.65
C TRP A 123 -7.42 -6.00 -14.16
N LEU A 124 -7.95 -4.96 -13.52
CA LEU A 124 -9.24 -4.34 -13.85
C LEU A 124 -9.21 -3.50 -15.14
N SER A 125 -8.03 -3.27 -15.72
CA SER A 125 -7.89 -2.67 -17.04
C SER A 125 -8.46 -3.56 -18.15
N GLY A 126 -8.47 -4.89 -17.96
CA GLY A 126 -8.88 -5.86 -18.98
C GLY A 126 -7.87 -6.03 -20.12
N GLU A 127 -6.78 -5.26 -20.15
CA GLU A 127 -5.74 -5.40 -21.18
C GLU A 127 -4.90 -6.65 -20.87
N ARG A 128 -4.79 -7.57 -21.83
CA ARG A 128 -4.03 -8.83 -21.65
C ARG A 128 -2.59 -8.61 -21.19
N SER A 129 -1.93 -7.58 -21.72
CA SER A 129 -0.54 -7.25 -21.34
C SER A 129 -0.47 -6.77 -19.88
N ALA A 130 -1.43 -5.95 -19.45
CA ALA A 130 -1.52 -5.43 -18.09
C ALA A 130 -1.94 -6.53 -17.09
N GLN A 131 -2.88 -7.40 -17.45
CA GLN A 131 -3.27 -8.55 -16.64
C GLN A 131 -2.11 -9.54 -16.45
N SER A 132 -1.31 -9.79 -17.49
CA SER A 132 -0.08 -10.58 -17.35
C SER A 132 0.90 -9.91 -16.38
N ALA A 133 1.11 -8.59 -16.50
CA ALA A 133 1.96 -7.84 -15.59
C ALA A 133 1.42 -7.83 -14.15
N ALA A 134 0.09 -7.83 -13.95
CA ALA A 134 -0.53 -7.96 -12.64
C ALA A 134 -0.18 -9.29 -11.97
N LEU A 135 -0.23 -10.40 -12.73
CA LEU A 135 0.13 -11.73 -12.21
C LEU A 135 1.61 -11.82 -11.85
N ASP A 136 2.50 -11.28 -12.68
CA ASP A 136 3.95 -11.29 -12.40
C ASP A 136 4.29 -10.40 -11.20
N LEU A 137 3.64 -9.24 -11.08
CA LEU A 137 3.80 -8.36 -9.93
C LEU A 137 3.20 -9.00 -8.67
N HIS A 138 2.04 -9.65 -8.73
CA HIS A 138 1.44 -10.37 -7.60
C HIS A 138 2.37 -11.45 -7.05
N LYS A 139 2.98 -12.27 -7.91
CA LYS A 139 4.01 -13.25 -7.50
C LYS A 139 5.19 -12.57 -6.79
N THR A 140 5.68 -11.46 -7.35
CA THR A 140 6.79 -10.69 -6.77
C THR A 140 6.43 -10.16 -5.39
N LEU A 141 5.22 -9.64 -5.22
CA LEU A 141 4.72 -9.15 -3.94
C LEU A 141 4.55 -10.28 -2.92
N GLY A 142 4.06 -11.45 -3.34
CA GLY A 142 3.96 -12.63 -2.47
C GLY A 142 5.31 -13.02 -1.88
N LEU A 143 6.37 -13.05 -2.71
CA LEU A 143 7.73 -13.31 -2.23
C LEU A 143 8.21 -12.23 -1.24
N ALA A 144 7.93 -10.95 -1.52
CA ALA A 144 8.32 -9.85 -0.64
C ALA A 144 7.59 -9.90 0.72
N ILE A 145 6.29 -10.22 0.73
CA ILE A 145 5.48 -10.39 1.94
C ILE A 145 6.05 -11.51 2.81
N GLN A 146 6.37 -12.65 2.20
CA GLN A 146 6.95 -13.79 2.92
C GLN A 146 8.35 -13.47 3.46
N GLN A 147 9.19 -12.79 2.68
CA GLN A 147 10.52 -12.37 3.13
C GLN A 147 10.47 -11.40 4.31
N GLN A 148 9.40 -10.59 4.42
CA GLN A 148 9.21 -9.63 5.49
C GLN A 148 8.34 -10.18 6.64
N LYS A 149 8.01 -11.48 6.66
CA LYS A 149 7.10 -12.08 7.64
C LYS A 149 7.49 -11.78 9.08
N GLU A 150 8.77 -11.90 9.43
CA GLU A 150 9.27 -11.59 10.78
C GLU A 150 9.09 -10.11 11.21
N VAL A 151 8.88 -9.20 10.25
CA VAL A 151 8.71 -7.76 10.52
C VAL A 151 7.26 -7.41 10.79
N TRP A 152 6.32 -8.07 10.10
CA TRP A 152 4.89 -7.71 10.18
C TRP A 152 4.04 -8.72 10.95
N ASP A 153 4.46 -9.98 11.05
CA ASP A 153 3.68 -11.05 11.66
C ASP A 153 3.84 -11.01 13.19
N ALA A 154 2.85 -10.44 13.85
CA ALA A 154 2.76 -10.43 15.31
C ALA A 154 2.13 -11.72 15.88
N SER A 155 1.54 -12.58 15.03
CA SER A 155 0.80 -13.79 15.43
C SER A 155 1.67 -14.88 16.07
N GLY A 156 3.00 -14.76 16.00
CA GLY A 156 3.95 -15.68 16.65
C GLY A 156 4.84 -15.04 17.72
N VAL A 157 4.86 -13.71 17.82
CA VAL A 157 5.82 -12.98 18.67
C VAL A 157 5.38 -12.97 20.14
N GLU A 158 6.23 -13.49 21.03
CA GLU A 158 6.05 -13.37 22.48
C GLU A 158 6.13 -11.89 22.90
N GLY A 159 5.09 -11.39 23.58
CA GLY A 159 5.02 -10.01 24.03
C GLY A 159 4.42 -9.01 23.03
N ALA A 160 3.95 -9.46 21.85
CA ALA A 160 3.13 -8.62 20.99
C ALA A 160 1.86 -8.18 21.74
N CYS A 161 1.57 -6.89 21.75
CA CYS A 161 0.45 -6.31 22.48
C CYS A 161 -0.08 -5.05 21.77
N SER A 162 -1.10 -4.43 22.38
CA SER A 162 -1.72 -3.20 21.89
C SER A 162 -0.78 -2.01 21.77
N ASP A 163 0.30 -1.96 22.56
CA ASP A 163 1.22 -0.82 22.58
C ASP A 163 2.20 -0.84 21.40
N CYS A 164 2.38 -2.00 20.76
CA CYS A 164 3.22 -2.18 19.58
C CYS A 164 2.73 -1.31 18.39
N SER A 165 3.63 -1.05 17.44
CA SER A 165 3.28 -0.35 16.20
C SER A 165 2.30 -1.15 15.36
N TRP A 166 1.32 -0.49 14.75
CA TRP A 166 0.40 -1.12 13.80
C TRP A 166 0.88 -0.85 12.37
N PRO A 167 1.39 -1.85 11.63
CA PRO A 167 1.89 -1.67 10.28
C PRO A 167 0.73 -1.67 9.27
N ILE A 168 -0.22 -0.73 9.44
CA ILE A 168 -1.47 -0.65 8.66
C ILE A 168 -1.23 -0.74 7.14
N PRO A 169 -0.28 0.01 6.54
CA PRO A 169 -0.06 -0.08 5.09
C PRO A 169 0.37 -1.48 4.63
N THR A 170 1.16 -2.19 5.44
CA THR A 170 1.57 -3.57 5.16
C THR A 170 0.39 -4.51 5.23
N TYR A 171 -0.45 -4.39 6.26
CA TYR A 171 -1.64 -5.22 6.44
C TYR A 171 -2.69 -4.99 5.34
N GLN A 172 -2.92 -3.73 4.97
CA GLN A 172 -3.72 -3.37 3.81
C GLN A 172 -3.18 -4.03 2.53
N ALA A 173 -1.86 -3.99 2.30
CA ALA A 173 -1.23 -4.60 1.13
C ALA A 173 -1.37 -6.13 1.11
N ILE A 174 -1.21 -6.79 2.26
CA ILE A 174 -1.40 -8.24 2.41
C ILE A 174 -2.86 -8.61 2.13
N LEU A 175 -3.83 -7.87 2.66
CA LEU A 175 -5.25 -8.12 2.39
C LEU A 175 -5.57 -7.95 0.89
N LEU A 176 -5.05 -6.92 0.23
CA LEU A 176 -5.18 -6.74 -1.23
C LEU A 176 -4.57 -7.92 -2.00
N HIS A 177 -3.41 -8.43 -1.56
CA HIS A 177 -2.72 -9.57 -2.17
C HIS A 177 -3.59 -10.85 -2.10
N ILE A 178 -4.18 -11.13 -0.94
CA ILE A 178 -5.04 -12.31 -0.73
C ILE A 178 -6.36 -12.16 -1.50
N ILE A 179 -6.99 -10.98 -1.47
CA ILE A 179 -8.20 -10.71 -2.26
C ILE A 179 -7.92 -10.92 -3.75
N PHE A 180 -6.78 -10.43 -4.25
CA PHE A 180 -6.41 -10.58 -5.64
C PHE A 180 -6.24 -12.06 -6.05
N ALA A 181 -5.62 -12.88 -5.19
CA ALA A 181 -5.45 -14.32 -5.43
C ALA A 181 -6.79 -15.01 -5.75
N LEU A 182 -7.85 -14.57 -5.08
CA LEU A 182 -9.20 -15.06 -5.36
C LEU A 182 -9.80 -14.45 -6.64
N LEU A 183 -9.67 -13.13 -6.82
CA LEU A 183 -10.23 -12.42 -7.97
C LEU A 183 -9.71 -12.96 -9.31
N HIS A 184 -8.40 -13.20 -9.43
CA HIS A 184 -7.82 -13.58 -10.72
C HIS A 184 -8.11 -15.05 -11.09
N ARG A 185 -8.45 -15.90 -10.10
CA ARG A 185 -8.86 -17.29 -10.32
C ARG A 185 -10.28 -17.41 -10.89
N GLY A 186 -11.14 -16.43 -10.60
CA GLY A 186 -12.51 -16.36 -11.12
C GLY A 186 -12.64 -15.97 -12.61
N GLY A 187 -11.53 -15.66 -13.30
CA GLY A 187 -11.53 -15.14 -14.67
C GLY A 187 -11.26 -16.14 -15.80
N GLY A 188 -11.02 -17.42 -15.50
CA GLY A 188 -10.66 -18.44 -16.51
C GLY A 188 -11.65 -19.60 -16.54
N SER A 189 -12.44 -19.70 -17.60
CA SER A 189 -13.39 -20.80 -17.82
C SER A 189 -12.73 -22.19 -17.77
N MET A 190 -13.20 -23.02 -16.83
CA MET A 190 -13.63 -24.43 -16.97
C MET A 190 -12.99 -25.37 -15.94
N GLY A 191 -13.80 -25.80 -14.96
CA GLY A 191 -13.48 -26.94 -14.09
C GLY A 191 -14.20 -26.92 -12.75
N LEU A 192 -15.51 -27.17 -12.75
CA LEU A 192 -16.32 -27.85 -11.71
C LEU A 192 -16.01 -27.66 -10.21
N ASP A 193 -15.30 -26.63 -9.78
CA ASP A 193 -15.08 -26.28 -8.38
C ASP A 193 -15.76 -24.94 -8.12
N LEU A 194 -17.03 -25.01 -7.71
CA LEU A 194 -17.93 -23.86 -7.53
C LEU A 194 -17.59 -23.01 -6.29
N LYS A 195 -16.43 -23.22 -5.67
CA LYS A 195 -16.09 -22.66 -4.36
C LYS A 195 -14.86 -21.75 -4.44
N PRO A 196 -14.94 -20.52 -3.91
CA PRO A 196 -13.76 -19.71 -3.66
C PRO A 196 -12.91 -20.37 -2.58
N SER A 197 -11.87 -21.12 -2.97
CA SER A 197 -10.85 -21.66 -2.06
C SER A 197 -9.53 -20.95 -2.29
N LEU A 198 -8.89 -20.53 -1.19
CA LEU A 198 -7.54 -19.98 -1.23
C LEU A 198 -6.51 -21.11 -1.38
N PRO A 199 -5.40 -20.89 -2.11
CA PRO A 199 -4.19 -21.71 -1.97
C PRO A 199 -3.74 -21.79 -0.51
N SER A 200 -3.07 -22.89 -0.12
CA SER A 200 -2.63 -23.09 1.26
C SER A 200 -1.75 -21.94 1.78
N SER A 201 -0.84 -21.43 0.94
CA SER A 201 0.03 -20.30 1.28
C SER A 201 -0.75 -19.02 1.61
N ASP A 202 -1.87 -18.78 0.91
CA ASP A 202 -2.67 -17.57 1.08
C ASP A 202 -3.62 -17.70 2.27
N SER A 203 -4.05 -18.93 2.59
CA SER A 203 -4.77 -19.24 3.83
C SER A 203 -3.87 -19.04 5.06
N GLU A 204 -2.65 -19.58 5.06
CA GLU A 204 -1.68 -19.36 6.15
C GLU A 204 -1.34 -17.87 6.31
N LEU A 205 -1.25 -17.13 5.19
CA LEU A 205 -1.04 -15.69 5.20
C LEU A 205 -2.23 -14.94 5.82
N LEU A 206 -3.46 -15.35 5.51
CA LEU A 206 -4.67 -14.81 6.11
C LEU A 206 -4.72 -15.08 7.62
N ASP A 207 -4.39 -16.30 8.04
CA ASP A 207 -4.38 -16.70 9.45
C ASP A 207 -3.32 -15.91 10.25
N SER A 208 -2.10 -15.76 9.71
CA SER A 208 -1.07 -14.90 10.27
C SER A 208 -1.52 -13.43 10.38
N LEU A 209 -2.22 -12.91 9.37
CA LEU A 209 -2.73 -11.54 9.38
C LEU A 209 -3.80 -11.34 10.47
N ILE A 210 -4.78 -12.26 10.56
CA ILE A 210 -5.82 -12.24 11.59
C ILE A 210 -5.20 -12.33 12.98
N GLY A 211 -4.32 -13.32 13.20
CA GLY A 211 -3.64 -13.52 14.48
C GLY A 211 -2.79 -12.31 14.89
N SER A 212 -2.17 -11.63 13.92
CA SER A 212 -1.44 -10.39 14.17
C SER A 212 -2.37 -9.27 14.63
N CYS A 213 -3.49 -9.06 13.95
CA CYS A 213 -4.48 -8.03 14.31
C CYS A 213 -5.09 -8.30 15.70
N GLN A 214 -5.36 -9.58 16.03
CA GLN A 214 -5.83 -10.00 17.35
C GLN A 214 -4.81 -9.66 18.46
N ARG A 215 -3.54 -10.03 18.26
CA ARG A 215 -2.49 -9.77 19.27
C ARG A 215 -2.14 -8.30 19.44
N LEU A 216 -2.17 -7.55 18.36
CA LEU A 216 -2.01 -6.09 18.38
C LEU A 216 -3.26 -5.37 18.90
N GLY A 217 -4.33 -6.10 19.21
CA GLY A 217 -5.55 -5.55 19.78
C GLY A 217 -6.26 -4.57 18.86
N MET A 218 -6.16 -4.76 17.55
CA MET A 218 -6.71 -3.84 16.54
C MET A 218 -8.24 -3.82 16.58
N PHE A 219 -8.88 -4.96 16.83
CA PHE A 219 -10.34 -5.09 16.88
C PHE A 219 -11.01 -4.48 18.13
N TYR A 220 -10.28 -3.68 18.93
CA TYR A 220 -10.78 -3.08 20.16
C TYR A 220 -10.67 -1.55 20.12
N TYR A 221 -11.82 -0.87 20.16
CA TYR A 221 -11.89 0.58 19.95
C TYR A 221 -11.05 1.41 20.94
N PRO A 222 -11.03 1.11 22.25
CA PRO A 222 -10.15 1.83 23.18
C PRO A 222 -8.66 1.75 22.81
N ASN A 223 -8.19 0.65 22.21
CA ASN A 223 -6.81 0.58 21.71
C ASN A 223 -6.58 1.49 20.50
N MET A 224 -7.58 1.63 19.62
CA MET A 224 -7.52 2.60 18.52
C MET A 224 -7.45 4.04 19.05
N LEU A 225 -8.25 4.37 20.07
CA LEU A 225 -8.28 5.70 20.69
C LEU A 225 -6.99 6.03 21.45
N ALA A 226 -6.43 5.06 22.18
CA ALA A 226 -5.21 5.22 22.98
C ALA A 226 -3.96 5.59 22.15
N ARG A 227 -4.05 5.50 20.81
CA ARG A 227 -2.98 5.87 19.88
C ARG A 227 -2.82 7.39 19.71
N TYR A 228 -3.78 8.18 20.17
CA TYR A 228 -3.83 9.63 19.92
C TYR A 228 -3.91 10.43 21.21
N GLN A 229 -3.46 11.69 21.14
CA GLN A 229 -3.52 12.66 22.21
C GLN A 229 -4.57 13.73 21.91
N SER A 230 -5.02 14.45 22.95
CA SER A 230 -6.09 15.44 22.81
C SER A 230 -5.70 16.68 21.99
N ASP A 231 -4.40 16.92 21.81
CA ASP A 231 -3.81 18.00 21.02
C ASP A 231 -3.56 17.61 19.55
N ASP A 232 -3.71 16.34 19.18
CA ASP A 232 -3.62 15.89 17.80
C ASP A 232 -4.67 16.56 16.92
N LEU A 233 -4.32 16.76 15.64
CA LEU A 233 -5.25 17.35 14.67
C LEU A 233 -6.47 16.43 14.49
N ALA A 234 -7.66 16.91 14.84
CA ALA A 234 -8.88 16.10 14.88
C ALA A 234 -9.21 15.39 13.55
N SER A 235 -8.89 16.01 12.40
CA SER A 235 -9.06 15.36 11.10
C SER A 235 -8.08 14.20 10.87
N TYR A 236 -6.85 14.31 11.37
CA TYR A 236 -5.85 13.25 11.30
C TYR A 236 -6.25 12.06 12.19
N VAL A 237 -6.68 12.34 13.43
CA VAL A 237 -7.19 11.33 14.36
C VAL A 237 -8.37 10.58 13.74
N TRP A 238 -9.34 11.30 13.18
CA TRP A 238 -10.52 10.70 12.55
C TRP A 238 -10.14 9.78 11.38
N VAL A 239 -9.33 10.26 10.42
CA VAL A 239 -8.91 9.44 9.26
C VAL A 239 -8.22 8.17 9.73
N SER A 240 -7.33 8.29 10.70
CA SER A 240 -6.50 7.16 11.13
C SER A 240 -7.31 6.10 11.90
N ILE A 241 -8.28 6.52 12.72
CA ILE A 241 -9.23 5.60 13.37
C ILE A 241 -10.12 4.91 12.34
N GLU A 242 -10.68 5.68 11.42
CA GLU A 242 -11.57 5.16 10.38
C GLU A 242 -10.86 4.24 9.39
N GLU A 243 -9.55 4.43 9.19
CA GLU A 243 -8.70 3.52 8.44
C GLU A 243 -8.60 2.15 9.09
N VAL A 244 -8.33 2.10 10.39
CA VAL A 244 -8.26 0.82 11.12
C VAL A 244 -9.61 0.12 11.11
N LYS A 245 -10.70 0.84 11.44
CA LYS A 245 -12.05 0.25 11.44
C LYS A 245 -12.43 -0.35 10.09
N ARG A 246 -12.15 0.36 8.98
CA ARG A 246 -12.46 -0.12 7.63
C ARG A 246 -11.58 -1.28 7.21
N PHE A 247 -10.30 -1.27 7.59
CA PHE A 247 -9.41 -2.40 7.39
C PHE A 247 -9.89 -3.65 8.15
N ASP A 248 -10.16 -3.52 9.45
CA ASP A 248 -10.63 -4.62 10.30
C ASP A 248 -11.96 -5.20 9.81
N LEU A 249 -12.90 -4.32 9.43
CA LEU A 249 -14.17 -4.74 8.86
C LEU A 249 -14.01 -5.46 7.51
N ALA A 250 -13.09 -4.98 6.66
CA ALA A 250 -12.79 -5.64 5.39
C ALA A 250 -12.16 -7.02 5.61
N LEU A 251 -11.24 -7.15 6.58
CA LEU A 251 -10.62 -8.42 6.95
C LEU A 251 -11.68 -9.42 7.45
N TYR A 252 -12.57 -9.00 8.34
CA TYR A 252 -13.70 -9.81 8.81
C TYR A 252 -14.63 -10.23 7.65
N LYS A 253 -15.04 -9.28 6.80
CA LYS A 253 -15.91 -9.55 5.66
C LYS A 253 -15.30 -10.60 4.73
N PHE A 254 -14.01 -10.47 4.44
CA PHE A 254 -13.30 -11.41 3.58
C PHE A 254 -13.17 -12.81 4.22
N HIS A 255 -12.79 -12.88 5.50
CA HIS A 255 -12.71 -14.14 6.24
C HIS A 255 -14.08 -14.85 6.29
N SER A 256 -15.15 -14.13 6.66
CA SER A 256 -16.52 -14.65 6.71
C SER A 256 -17.02 -15.19 5.36
N MET A 257 -16.68 -14.50 4.26
CA MET A 257 -16.99 -14.96 2.91
C MET A 257 -16.36 -16.33 2.61
N LEU A 258 -15.11 -16.56 3.00
CA LEU A 258 -14.42 -17.83 2.82
C LEU A 258 -15.01 -18.94 3.72
N SER A 259 -15.30 -18.63 4.97
CA SER A 259 -15.89 -19.59 5.92
C SER A 259 -17.28 -20.05 5.50
N ARG A 260 -18.13 -19.15 4.98
CA ARG A 260 -19.49 -19.49 4.49
C ARG A 260 -19.47 -20.34 3.24
N ALA A 261 -18.47 -20.15 2.37
CA ALA A 261 -18.23 -21.05 1.27
C ALA A 261 -17.84 -22.45 1.80
N GLY A 262 -17.13 -22.50 2.94
CA GLY A 262 -16.79 -23.66 3.77
C GLY A 262 -17.95 -24.59 4.14
N THR A 263 -18.96 -24.04 4.83
CA THR A 263 -19.93 -24.78 5.66
C THR A 263 -21.11 -25.42 4.91
N ARG A 264 -21.42 -25.01 3.67
CA ARG A 264 -22.64 -25.47 2.96
C ARG A 264 -22.63 -26.96 2.55
N ASP A 265 -21.48 -27.64 2.59
CA ASP A 265 -21.36 -29.05 2.17
C ASP A 265 -21.16 -30.05 3.33
N SER A 266 -21.03 -29.59 4.58
CA SER A 266 -20.84 -30.50 5.74
C SER A 266 -22.14 -31.05 6.34
N ALA A 267 -23.28 -30.89 5.66
CA ALA A 267 -24.59 -31.42 6.08
C ALA A 267 -24.75 -32.94 5.89
N VAL A 268 -23.66 -33.68 5.64
CA VAL A 268 -23.63 -35.14 5.76
C VAL A 268 -22.46 -35.54 6.66
N GLY A 269 -22.77 -35.69 7.95
CA GLY A 269 -22.07 -36.56 8.90
C GLY A 269 -20.54 -36.47 8.95
N SER A 270 -20.00 -35.42 9.56
CA SER A 270 -18.71 -35.54 10.26
C SER A 270 -18.67 -34.56 11.43
N TYR A 271 -18.79 -35.12 12.63
CA TYR A 271 -18.55 -34.43 13.90
C TYR A 271 -17.05 -34.18 14.06
N SER A 272 -16.54 -33.16 13.39
CA SER A 272 -15.26 -32.55 13.75
C SER A 272 -15.55 -31.19 14.36
N VAL A 273 -15.93 -31.19 15.65
CA VAL A 273 -15.79 -30.00 16.49
C VAL A 273 -14.31 -29.87 16.82
N THR A 274 -13.55 -29.41 15.84
CA THR A 274 -12.34 -28.63 16.12
C THR A 274 -12.81 -27.19 16.04
N THR A 275 -13.22 -26.63 17.18
CA THR A 275 -13.25 -25.19 17.36
C THR A 275 -11.85 -24.68 17.00
N VAL A 276 -11.70 -24.09 15.82
CA VAL A 276 -10.45 -23.46 15.41
C VAL A 276 -10.27 -22.27 16.33
N ASP A 277 -9.44 -22.47 17.34
CA ASP A 277 -8.92 -21.43 18.23
C ASP A 277 -8.28 -20.37 17.31
N GLY A 278 -8.93 -19.20 17.14
CA GLY A 278 -8.46 -18.12 16.26
C GLY A 278 -9.40 -17.66 15.14
N ALA A 279 -10.58 -18.26 14.94
CA ALA A 279 -11.52 -17.81 13.91
C ALA A 279 -12.07 -16.39 14.18
N LEU A 280 -11.89 -15.45 13.24
CA LEU A 280 -12.40 -14.09 13.35
C LEU A 280 -13.92 -14.04 13.15
N THR A 281 -14.65 -13.64 14.20
CA THR A 281 -16.10 -13.54 14.25
C THR A 281 -16.58 -12.09 14.42
N ALA A 282 -17.89 -11.85 14.26
CA ALA A 282 -18.45 -10.54 14.52
C ALA A 282 -18.36 -10.14 16.00
N ALA A 283 -18.28 -11.10 16.93
CA ALA A 283 -18.12 -10.84 18.36
C ALA A 283 -16.76 -10.23 18.70
N ASP A 284 -15.75 -10.46 17.86
CA ASP A 284 -14.40 -9.91 18.03
C ASP A 284 -14.34 -8.42 17.64
N LEU A 285 -15.27 -7.93 16.81
CA LEU A 285 -15.30 -6.54 16.34
C LEU A 285 -15.89 -5.60 17.39
N ARG A 286 -15.07 -5.24 18.39
CA ARG A 286 -15.43 -4.38 19.51
C ARG A 286 -15.14 -2.91 19.21
N PHE A 287 -15.73 -2.42 18.13
CA PHE A 287 -15.68 -1.02 17.72
C PHE A 287 -16.94 -0.60 16.96
N PRO A 288 -17.30 0.70 16.94
CA PRO A 288 -18.45 1.19 16.19
C PRO A 288 -18.26 1.04 14.67
N MET A 289 -19.36 0.87 13.94
CA MET A 289 -19.33 0.85 12.47
C MET A 289 -18.59 2.07 11.88
N PRO A 290 -17.86 1.91 10.77
CA PRO A 290 -17.28 3.04 10.05
C PRO A 290 -18.34 4.08 9.67
N THR A 291 -17.97 5.37 9.70
CA THR A 291 -18.88 6.50 9.51
C THR A 291 -18.41 7.44 8.39
N ASN A 292 -19.33 8.29 7.93
CA ASN A 292 -19.09 9.37 6.97
C ASN A 292 -18.31 8.94 5.70
N ASP A 293 -18.95 8.10 4.89
CA ASP A 293 -18.37 7.63 3.63
C ASP A 293 -18.09 8.79 2.67
N ALA A 294 -18.90 9.85 2.64
CA ALA A 294 -18.65 11.00 1.79
C ALA A 294 -17.29 11.64 2.09
N LEU A 295 -16.91 11.74 3.37
CA LEU A 295 -15.61 12.27 3.77
C LEU A 295 -14.48 11.28 3.48
N TRP A 296 -14.70 9.98 3.70
CA TRP A 296 -13.72 8.92 3.41
C TRP A 296 -13.32 8.85 1.93
N HIS A 297 -14.27 9.11 1.02
CA HIS A 297 -14.05 9.09 -0.43
C HIS A 297 -13.62 10.44 -0.99
N ALA A 298 -13.60 11.50 -0.17
CA ALA A 298 -13.33 12.85 -0.62
C ALA A 298 -11.90 13.00 -1.17
N VAL A 299 -11.80 13.61 -2.34
CA VAL A 299 -10.51 13.94 -2.98
C VAL A 299 -10.30 15.44 -3.03
N GLY A 300 -9.22 15.86 -2.39
CA GLY A 300 -8.84 17.27 -2.32
C GLY A 300 -9.71 18.07 -1.34
N LYS A 301 -9.31 19.33 -1.18
CA LYS A 301 -9.87 20.23 -0.16
C LYS A 301 -11.37 20.49 -0.34
N ASP A 302 -11.83 20.70 -1.58
CA ASP A 302 -13.20 21.13 -1.82
C ASP A 302 -14.22 20.04 -1.49
N GLN A 303 -13.95 18.80 -1.91
CA GLN A 303 -14.80 17.65 -1.57
C GLN A 303 -14.77 17.37 -0.07
N TRP A 304 -13.59 17.48 0.55
CA TRP A 304 -13.40 17.30 1.98
C TRP A 304 -14.26 18.29 2.79
N LEU A 305 -14.18 19.58 2.44
CA LEU A 305 -14.98 20.62 3.09
C LEU A 305 -16.48 20.42 2.84
N SER A 306 -16.88 19.98 1.64
CA SER A 306 -18.28 19.71 1.32
C SER A 306 -18.86 18.52 2.11
N ALA A 307 -18.04 17.52 2.45
CA ALA A 307 -18.45 16.34 3.21
C ALA A 307 -18.33 16.54 4.74
N THR A 308 -17.70 17.63 5.18
CA THR A 308 -17.52 17.92 6.60
C THR A 308 -18.82 18.48 7.19
N THR A 309 -19.52 17.69 7.99
CA THR A 309 -20.69 18.16 8.77
C THR A 309 -20.26 18.65 10.16
N LYS A 310 -21.15 19.35 10.88
CA LYS A 310 -20.86 19.84 12.24
C LYS A 310 -20.59 18.65 13.18
N GLY A 311 -19.38 18.60 13.74
CA GLY A 311 -19.02 17.60 14.74
C GLY A 311 -18.47 16.28 14.17
N VAL A 312 -18.19 16.17 12.88
CA VAL A 312 -17.63 14.94 12.27
C VAL A 312 -16.36 14.46 12.96
N TYR A 313 -15.51 15.39 13.40
CA TYR A 313 -14.25 15.07 14.08
C TYR A 313 -14.40 14.96 15.61
N ARG A 314 -15.62 14.97 16.17
CA ARG A 314 -15.82 14.73 17.60
C ARG A 314 -15.68 13.25 17.91
N CYS A 315 -14.48 12.71 17.77
CA CYS A 315 -14.10 11.50 18.47
C CYS A 315 -13.68 11.92 19.88
N SER A 316 -14.53 11.70 20.87
CA SER A 316 -14.10 11.82 22.27
C SER A 316 -13.14 10.65 22.54
N LEU A 317 -11.85 10.94 22.75
CA LEU A 317 -10.85 9.90 23.06
C LEU A 317 -11.15 9.13 24.36
N ASN A 318 -12.06 9.66 25.18
CA ASN A 318 -12.53 9.05 26.43
C ASN A 318 -13.87 8.32 26.28
N ASP A 319 -14.50 8.35 25.10
CA ASP A 319 -15.77 7.68 24.84
C ASP A 319 -15.54 6.40 24.02
N ALA A 320 -15.64 5.26 24.69
CA ALA A 320 -15.48 3.95 24.07
C ALA A 320 -16.68 3.54 23.20
N MET A 321 -17.82 4.26 23.26
CA MET A 321 -19.01 4.01 22.45
C MET A 321 -19.46 2.53 22.47
N GLU A 322 -19.38 1.89 23.65
CA GLU A 322 -19.55 0.43 23.78
C GLU A 322 -20.93 -0.05 23.31
N ASP A 323 -21.96 0.79 23.45
CA ASP A 323 -23.33 0.53 23.01
C ASP A 323 -23.44 0.42 21.47
N GLN A 324 -22.52 1.02 20.74
CA GLN A 324 -22.52 1.08 19.27
C GLN A 324 -21.59 0.03 18.62
N TRP A 325 -20.94 -0.83 19.41
CA TRP A 325 -20.01 -1.82 18.86
C TRP A 325 -20.72 -2.84 17.96
N ILE A 326 -20.02 -3.21 16.88
CA ILE A 326 -20.46 -4.24 15.93
C ILE A 326 -20.75 -5.56 16.65
N SER A 327 -19.94 -5.92 17.65
CA SER A 327 -20.12 -7.12 18.48
C SER A 327 -21.49 -7.23 19.14
N ASN A 328 -22.15 -6.11 19.44
CA ASN A 328 -23.49 -6.11 20.05
C ASN A 328 -24.58 -6.63 19.11
N SER A 329 -24.31 -6.65 17.80
CA SER A 329 -25.19 -7.16 16.76
C SER A 329 -24.63 -8.41 16.07
N ALA A 330 -23.67 -9.11 16.69
CA ALA A 330 -22.96 -10.23 16.07
C ALA A 330 -23.92 -11.33 15.54
N GLU A 331 -25.00 -11.61 16.26
CA GLU A 331 -26.03 -12.59 15.87
C GLU A 331 -26.79 -12.18 14.60
N LEU A 332 -26.95 -10.88 14.35
CA LEU A 332 -27.65 -10.35 13.17
C LEU A 332 -26.73 -10.27 11.95
N ILE A 333 -25.44 -9.99 12.17
CA ILE A 333 -24.43 -9.81 11.12
C ILE A 333 -24.04 -11.14 10.47
N GLY A 334 -24.13 -12.26 11.21
CA GLY A 334 -23.96 -13.61 10.67
C GLY A 334 -24.88 -13.94 9.47
N PHE A 335 -25.99 -13.20 9.30
CA PHE A 335 -26.95 -13.39 8.22
C PHE A 335 -26.86 -12.37 7.08
N LEU A 336 -26.18 -11.22 7.25
CA LEU A 336 -26.36 -10.04 6.40
C LEU A 336 -25.14 -9.58 5.57
N VAL A 337 -23.94 -10.09 5.85
CA VAL A 337 -22.70 -9.65 5.15
C VAL A 337 -22.34 -10.56 3.97
#